data_AF-A0A917VQN1-F1
#
_entry.id   AF-A0A917VQN1-F1
#
_cell.length_a   1.000
_cell.length_b   1.000
_cell.length_c   1.000
_cell.angle_alpha   90.00
_cell.angle_beta   90.00
_cell.angle_gamma   90.00
#
_symmetry.space_group_name_H-M   'P 1'
#
loop_
_entity.id
_entity.type
_entity.pdbx_description
1 polymer ?
#
loop_
_entity_poly.entity_id
_entity_poly.type
_entity_poly.pdbx_seq_one_letter_code
_entity_poly.pdbx_strand_id
1 'polypeptide(L)'
;MKIDIDDGAGVAPYEQVRAQISEQARAGVLPVGYRLPTVRGLAESLGLAANTVAKAYRTLESDGVIETRGRNGTFVASAGSAAEREAASAARAYAERVRRLGLAEGAALDAVRDALRAVYGDRG
;
A
#
# COMPACT_ATOMS: atom_id res chain seq x y z
N MET A 1 2.03 -5.78 -8.17
CA MET A 1 0.60 -6.00 -7.87
C MET A 1 0.08 -7.08 -8.80
N LYS A 2 -0.59 -8.10 -8.26
CA LYS A 2 -1.26 -9.15 -9.05
C LYS A 2 -2.73 -9.18 -8.64
N ILE A 3 -3.64 -9.14 -9.61
CA ILE A 3 -5.09 -9.19 -9.39
C ILE A 3 -5.65 -10.17 -10.42
N ASP A 4 -6.48 -11.10 -9.97
CA ASP A 4 -7.14 -12.08 -10.83
C ASP A 4 -8.67 -11.93 -10.69
N ILE A 5 -9.41 -11.96 -11.79
CA ILE A 5 -10.88 -11.83 -11.78
C ILE A 5 -11.50 -13.18 -12.10
N ASP A 6 -12.41 -13.64 -11.25
CA ASP A 6 -13.20 -14.85 -11.45
C ASP A 6 -14.66 -14.48 -11.73
N ASP A 7 -15.05 -14.53 -13.01
CA ASP A 7 -16.42 -14.25 -13.44
C ASP A 7 -17.44 -15.31 -12.96
N GLY A 8 -16.97 -16.49 -12.55
CA GLY A 8 -17.79 -17.59 -12.04
C GLY A 8 -18.09 -17.51 -10.53
N ALA A 9 -17.39 -16.65 -9.79
CA ALA A 9 -17.48 -16.56 -8.33
C ALA A 9 -18.81 -15.99 -7.79
N GLY A 10 -19.68 -15.44 -8.66
CA GLY A 10 -20.90 -14.76 -8.25
C GLY A 10 -20.68 -13.42 -7.53
N VAL A 11 -19.43 -12.96 -7.44
CA VAL A 11 -19.04 -11.67 -6.85
C VAL A 11 -18.78 -10.67 -7.98
N ALA A 12 -19.31 -9.46 -7.86
CA ALA A 12 -19.12 -8.43 -8.88
C ALA A 12 -17.62 -8.12 -9.08
N PRO A 13 -17.11 -7.95 -10.32
CA PRO A 13 -15.69 -7.75 -10.58
C PRO A 13 -15.06 -6.56 -9.81
N TYR A 14 -15.81 -5.48 -9.59
CA TYR A 14 -15.31 -4.34 -8.81
C TYR A 14 -15.05 -4.70 -7.34
N GLU A 15 -15.82 -5.62 -6.76
CA GLU A 15 -15.64 -6.08 -5.38
C GLU A 15 -14.42 -7.00 -5.26
N GLN A 16 -14.16 -7.82 -6.29
CA GLN A 16 -12.98 -8.66 -6.35
C GLN A 16 -11.70 -7.81 -6.41
N VAL A 17 -11.67 -6.78 -7.28
CA VAL A 17 -10.56 -5.82 -7.35
C VAL A 17 -10.35 -5.13 -6.01
N ARG A 18 -11.43 -4.63 -5.40
CA ARG A 18 -11.37 -3.96 -4.09
C ARG A 18 -10.78 -4.89 -3.03
N ALA A 19 -11.33 -6.09 -2.88
CA ALA A 19 -10.94 -7.04 -1.85
C ALA A 19 -9.45 -7.42 -1.97
N GLN A 20 -8.97 -7.70 -3.18
CA GLN A 20 -7.59 -8.10 -3.39
C GLN A 20 -6.58 -6.96 -3.18
N ILE A 21 -6.92 -5.71 -3.55
CA ILE A 21 -6.06 -4.57 -3.25
C ILE A 21 -6.03 -4.30 -1.74
N SER A 22 -7.17 -4.34 -1.07
CA SER A 22 -7.23 -4.21 0.40
C SER A 22 -6.40 -5.29 1.10
N GLU A 23 -6.50 -6.53 0.65
CA GLU A 23 -5.74 -7.64 1.24
C GLU A 23 -4.24 -7.48 1.05
N GLN A 24 -3.80 -7.15 -0.16
CA GLN A 24 -2.37 -6.93 -0.41
C GLN A 24 -1.82 -5.71 0.33
N ALA A 25 -2.63 -4.66 0.54
CA ALA A 25 -2.25 -3.52 1.38
C ALA A 25 -2.09 -3.93 2.84
N ARG A 26 -3.06 -4.67 3.41
CA ARG A 26 -3.01 -5.18 4.79
C ARG A 26 -1.85 -6.14 5.03
N ALA A 27 -1.58 -7.02 4.07
CA ALA A 27 -0.45 -7.95 4.12
C ALA A 27 0.92 -7.29 3.88
N GLY A 28 0.97 -5.98 3.61
CA GLY A 28 2.21 -5.25 3.33
C GLY A 28 2.82 -5.53 1.95
N VAL A 29 2.18 -6.35 1.12
CA VAL A 29 2.59 -6.64 -0.27
C VAL A 29 2.53 -5.36 -1.13
N LEU A 30 1.53 -4.52 -0.88
CA LEU A 30 1.47 -3.15 -1.40
C LEU A 30 1.76 -2.20 -0.22
N PRO A 31 3.03 -1.79 -0.02
CA PRO A 31 3.38 -0.95 1.11
C PRO A 31 2.74 0.43 0.99
N VAL A 32 2.61 1.13 2.12
CA VAL A 32 2.17 2.53 2.15
C VAL A 32 3.00 3.38 1.19
N GLY A 33 2.31 4.20 0.40
CA GLY A 33 2.93 5.01 -0.65
C GLY A 33 3.27 4.25 -1.93
N TYR A 34 2.93 2.96 -2.04
CA TYR A 34 2.97 2.23 -3.31
C TYR A 34 2.03 2.90 -4.32
N ARG A 35 2.56 3.21 -5.51
CA ARG A 35 1.79 3.83 -6.58
C ARG A 35 0.98 2.77 -7.33
N LEU A 36 -0.35 2.90 -7.30
CA LEU A 36 -1.24 2.03 -8.05
C LEU A 36 -1.25 2.39 -9.54
N PRO A 37 -1.56 1.42 -10.43
CA PRO A 37 -1.82 1.72 -11.84
C PRO A 37 -2.99 2.70 -11.98
N THR A 38 -3.04 3.43 -13.10
CA THR A 38 -4.19 4.27 -13.41
C THR A 38 -5.45 3.41 -13.59
N VAL A 39 -6.64 4.02 -13.45
CA VAL A 39 -7.91 3.33 -13.70
C VAL A 39 -7.92 2.67 -15.08
N ARG A 40 -7.46 3.38 -16.12
CA ARG A 40 -7.38 2.83 -17.48
C ARG A 40 -6.35 1.71 -17.60
N GLY A 41 -5.16 1.91 -17.03
CA GLY A 41 -4.10 0.89 -17.09
C GLY A 41 -4.47 -0.41 -16.37
N LEU A 42 -5.15 -0.33 -15.22
CA LEU A 42 -5.64 -1.51 -14.52
C LEU A 42 -6.84 -2.15 -15.25
N ALA A 43 -7.72 -1.34 -15.84
CA ALA A 43 -8.83 -1.84 -16.64
C ALA A 43 -8.33 -2.64 -17.86
N GLU A 44 -7.33 -2.12 -18.57
CA GLU A 44 -6.68 -2.79 -19.70
C GLU A 44 -6.00 -4.09 -19.27
N SER A 45 -5.26 -4.09 -18.16
CA SER A 45 -4.55 -5.29 -17.71
C SER A 45 -5.48 -6.40 -17.21
N LEU A 46 -6.68 -6.05 -16.73
CA LEU A 46 -7.68 -7.01 -16.24
C LEU A 46 -8.78 -7.32 -17.26
N GLY A 47 -8.80 -6.67 -18.42
CA GLY A 47 -9.89 -6.80 -19.39
C GLY A 47 -11.24 -6.28 -18.87
N LEU A 48 -11.23 -5.33 -17.92
CA LEU A 48 -12.44 -4.78 -17.29
C LEU A 48 -12.85 -3.45 -17.90
N ALA A 49 -14.13 -3.08 -17.73
CA ALA A 49 -14.58 -1.73 -18.03
C ALA A 49 -13.93 -0.71 -17.06
N ALA A 50 -13.48 0.43 -17.59
CA ALA A 50 -12.87 1.50 -16.79
C ALA A 50 -13.76 1.97 -15.62
N ASN A 51 -15.08 2.00 -15.81
CA ASN A 51 -16.04 2.37 -14.75
C ASN A 51 -16.05 1.37 -13.58
N THR A 52 -15.81 0.09 -13.85
CA THR A 52 -15.71 -0.97 -12.83
C THR A 52 -14.49 -0.74 -11.93
N VAL A 53 -13.33 -0.48 -12.54
CA VAL A 53 -12.10 -0.15 -11.80
C VAL A 53 -12.24 1.18 -11.07
N ALA A 54 -12.84 2.20 -11.71
CA ALA A 54 -13.11 3.49 -11.07
C ALA A 54 -14.03 3.34 -9.85
N LYS A 55 -15.02 2.45 -9.91
CA LYS A 55 -15.88 2.14 -8.75
C LYS A 55 -15.05 1.51 -7.62
N ALA A 56 -14.22 0.51 -7.93
CA ALA A 56 -13.35 -0.12 -6.94
C ALA A 56 -12.40 0.89 -6.26
N TYR A 57 -11.73 1.74 -7.05
CA TYR A 57 -10.81 2.76 -6.52
C TYR A 57 -11.51 3.79 -5.64
N ARG A 58 -12.70 4.27 -6.05
CA ARG A 58 -13.49 5.21 -5.21
C ARG A 58 -13.88 4.58 -3.86
N THR A 59 -14.26 3.30 -3.86
CA THR A 59 -14.58 2.61 -2.61
C THR A 59 -13.33 2.42 -1.75
N LEU A 60 -12.20 2.01 -2.33
CA LEU A 60 -10.93 1.91 -1.61
C LEU A 60 -10.48 3.25 -1.00
N GLU A 61 -10.72 4.35 -1.70
CA GLU A 61 -10.39 5.69 -1.24
C GLU A 61 -11.30 6.13 -0.09
N SER A 62 -12.61 5.86 -0.21
CA SER A 62 -13.57 6.06 0.88
C SER A 62 -13.23 5.20 2.11
N ASP A 63 -12.72 3.99 1.90
CA ASP A 63 -12.31 3.06 2.96
C ASP A 63 -10.92 3.42 3.55
N GLY A 64 -10.25 4.47 3.02
CA GLY A 64 -8.94 4.91 3.47
C GLY A 64 -7.79 3.95 3.14
N VAL A 65 -8.00 3.00 2.23
CA VAL A 65 -6.99 2.04 1.78
C VAL A 65 -6.05 2.67 0.75
N ILE A 66 -6.58 3.61 -0.04
CA ILE A 66 -5.83 4.35 -1.05
C ILE A 66 -6.13 5.84 -0.93
N GLU A 67 -5.26 6.66 -1.51
CA GLU A 67 -5.46 8.10 -1.64
C GLU A 67 -5.05 8.60 -3.02
N THR A 68 -5.82 9.52 -3.58
CA THR A 68 -5.49 10.17 -4.86
C THR A 68 -4.81 11.51 -4.60
N ARG A 69 -3.58 11.67 -5.10
CA ARG A 69 -2.78 12.89 -4.96
C ARG A 69 -2.84 13.76 -6.22
N GLY A 70 -4.05 13.94 -6.78
CA GLY A 70 -4.31 14.66 -8.03
C GLY A 70 -3.49 14.12 -9.21
N ARG A 71 -2.75 15.00 -9.90
CA ARG A 71 -1.90 14.63 -11.05
C ARG A 71 -0.77 13.65 -10.71
N ASN A 72 -0.45 13.47 -9.44
CA ASN A 72 0.62 12.57 -9.02
C ASN A 72 0.19 11.09 -9.03
N GLY A 73 -1.11 10.81 -9.15
CA GLY A 73 -1.68 9.46 -9.22
C GLY A 73 -2.29 8.99 -7.90
N THR A 74 -2.57 7.70 -7.84
CA THR A 74 -3.24 7.04 -6.71
C THR A 74 -2.25 6.13 -5.99
N PHE A 75 -2.26 6.18 -4.66
CA PHE A 75 -1.27 5.51 -3.82
C PHE A 75 -1.96 4.73 -2.70
N VAL A 76 -1.34 3.64 -2.25
CA VAL A 76 -1.78 2.97 -1.01
C VAL A 76 -1.61 3.95 0.15
N ALA A 77 -2.71 4.23 0.82
CA ALA A 77 -2.72 5.08 2.00
C ALA A 77 -2.19 4.29 3.20
N SER A 78 -1.72 4.99 4.22
CA SER A 78 -1.55 4.36 5.52
C SER A 78 -2.94 4.13 6.10
N ALA A 79 -3.50 2.95 5.80
CA ALA A 79 -4.66 2.45 6.52
C ALA A 79 -4.24 2.23 7.97
N GLY A 80 -4.92 2.93 8.89
CA GLY A 80 -4.64 2.85 10.31
C GLY A 80 -4.98 4.12 11.09
N SER A 81 -4.97 3.99 12.42
CA SER A 81 -4.96 5.06 13.41
C SER A 81 -3.93 6.15 13.09
N ALA A 82 -4.05 7.31 13.74
CA ALA A 82 -3.04 8.37 13.61
C ALA A 82 -1.62 7.87 13.96
N ALA A 83 -1.51 6.93 14.90
CA ALA A 83 -0.26 6.30 15.28
C ALA A 83 0.36 5.45 14.15
N GLU A 84 -0.45 4.66 13.45
CA GLU A 84 0.02 3.84 12.32
C GLU A 84 0.49 4.71 11.14
N ARG A 85 -0.20 5.84 10.89
CA ARG A 85 0.23 6.83 9.89
C ARG A 85 1.57 7.47 10.23
N GLU A 86 1.75 7.85 11.49
CA GLU A 86 3.02 8.42 11.96
C GLU A 86 4.16 7.39 11.88
N ALA A 87 3.91 6.15 12.28
CA ALA A 87 4.89 5.07 12.17
C ALA A 87 5.32 4.81 10.71
N ALA A 88 4.37 4.79 9.77
CA ALA A 88 4.67 4.64 8.34
C ALA A 88 5.49 5.83 7.80
N SER A 89 5.17 7.05 8.21
CA SER A 89 5.93 8.26 7.85
C SER A 89 7.37 8.18 8.37
N ALA A 90 7.55 7.82 9.64
CA ALA A 90 8.87 7.65 10.25
C ALA A 90 9.70 6.56 9.56
N ALA A 91 9.09 5.40 9.25
CA ALA A 91 9.74 4.32 8.54
C ALA A 91 10.21 4.74 7.14
N ARG A 92 9.37 5.49 6.40
CA ARG A 92 9.75 6.04 5.08
C ARG A 92 10.90 7.03 5.20
N ALA A 93 10.83 7.96 6.15
CA ALA A 93 11.89 8.94 6.37
C ALA A 93 13.22 8.29 6.74
N TYR A 94 13.17 7.20 7.52
CA TYR A 94 14.32 6.35 7.80
C TYR A 94 14.90 5.74 6.52
N ALA A 95 14.06 5.04 5.74
CA ALA A 95 14.47 4.38 4.49
C ALA A 95 15.10 5.37 3.50
N GLU A 96 14.52 6.55 3.32
CA GLU A 96 15.07 7.60 2.45
C GLU A 96 16.42 8.14 2.95
N ARG A 97 16.63 8.20 4.27
CA ARG A 97 17.89 8.65 4.87
C ARG A 97 19.00 7.61 4.72
N VAL A 98 18.75 6.34 5.06
CA VAL A 98 19.76 5.29 4.95
C VAL A 98 20.13 5.00 3.50
N ARG A 99 19.19 5.13 2.56
CA ARG A 99 19.49 5.06 1.12
C ARG A 99 20.44 6.18 0.68
N ARG A 100 20.24 7.42 1.14
CA ARG A 100 21.16 8.54 0.85
C ARG A 100 22.56 8.34 1.45
N LEU A 101 22.66 7.59 2.54
CA LEU A 101 23.92 7.24 3.18
C LEU A 101 24.62 6.04 2.51
N GLY A 102 24.00 5.41 1.51
CA GLY A 102 24.58 4.28 0.78
C GLY A 102 24.51 2.95 1.53
N LEU A 103 23.67 2.83 2.56
CA LEU A 103 23.49 1.56 3.27
C LEU A 103 22.77 0.55 2.36
N ALA A 104 23.28 -0.69 2.35
CA ALA A 104 22.55 -1.82 1.81
C ALA A 104 21.29 -2.10 2.65
N GLU A 105 20.26 -2.67 2.02
CA GLU A 105 18.96 -2.96 2.67
C GLU A 105 19.11 -3.77 3.96
N GLY A 106 19.95 -4.82 3.95
CA GLY A 106 20.21 -5.63 5.14
C GLY A 106 20.77 -4.83 6.31
N ALA A 107 21.76 -3.96 6.07
CA ALA A 107 22.35 -3.11 7.10
C ALA A 107 21.35 -2.08 7.66
N ALA A 108 20.45 -1.56 6.81
CA ALA A 108 19.36 -0.70 7.28
C ALA A 108 18.36 -1.48 8.16
N LEU A 109 18.01 -2.70 7.80
CA LEU A 109 17.11 -3.53 8.61
C LEU A 109 17.74 -3.85 9.98
N ASP A 110 19.03 -4.14 10.03
CA ASP A 110 19.70 -4.44 11.30
C ASP A 110 19.80 -3.21 12.20
N ALA A 111 20.13 -2.05 11.65
CA ALA A 111 20.20 -0.80 12.40
C ALA A 111 18.85 -0.41 13.04
N VAL A 112 17.73 -0.55 12.31
CA VAL A 112 16.41 -0.25 12.89
C VAL A 112 15.98 -1.30 13.93
N ARG A 113 16.35 -2.59 13.74
CA ARG A 113 16.11 -3.65 14.74
C ARG A 113 16.87 -3.41 16.03
N ASP A 114 18.13 -2.97 15.94
CA ASP A 114 18.95 -2.64 17.11
C ASP A 114 18.35 -1.44 17.86
N ALA A 115 17.95 -0.38 17.14
CA ALA A 115 17.29 0.77 17.74
C ALA A 115 15.99 0.41 18.45
N LEU A 116 15.15 -0.44 17.83
CA LEU A 116 13.93 -0.95 18.47
C LEU A 116 14.25 -1.78 19.72
N ARG A 117 15.25 -2.68 19.66
CA ARG A 117 15.69 -3.45 20.83
C ARG A 117 16.15 -2.54 21.97
N ALA A 118 16.88 -1.47 21.69
CA ALA A 118 17.30 -0.51 22.71
C ALA A 118 16.09 0.21 23.35
N VAL A 119 15.11 0.65 22.55
CA VAL A 119 13.94 1.40 23.04
C VAL A 119 12.93 0.52 23.81
N TYR A 120 12.73 -0.73 23.37
CA TYR A 120 11.75 -1.64 23.96
C TYR A 120 12.36 -2.60 24.99
N GLY A 121 13.66 -2.88 24.91
CA GLY A 121 14.39 -3.77 25.82
C GLY A 121 14.73 -3.15 27.17
N ASP A 122 14.84 -1.81 27.26
CA ASP A 122 15.13 -1.09 28.51
C ASP A 122 13.92 -0.94 29.46
N ARG A 123 12.73 -1.45 29.09
CA ARG A 123 11.53 -1.45 29.96
C ARG A 123 11.29 -2.78 30.69
N GLY A 124 12.30 -3.66 30.77
CA GLY A 124 12.28 -4.92 31.51
C GLY A 124 12.74 -4.76 32.95
#